data_AF-A0A9W7Y9F3-F1
#
_entry.id   AF-A0A9W7Y9F3-F1
#
_cell.length_a   1.000
_cell.length_b   1.000
_cell.length_c   1.000
_cell.angle_alpha   90.00
_cell.angle_beta   90.00
_cell.angle_gamma   90.00
#
_symmetry.space_group_name_H-M   'P 1'
#
loop_
_entity.id
_entity.type
_entity.pdbx_description
1 polymer ?
#
loop_
_entity_poly.entity_id
_entity_poly.type
_entity_poly.pdbx_seq_one_letter_code
_entity_poly.pdbx_strand_id
1 'polypeptide(L)'
;SYDEPDEDDQRVLDNIDAELDELDNEAAKGRSGKRGSAAGGMEVDGSDEEGDGSDNDDESELARARRNHAAGVAKRQKRLRSHYEHVVGYDFVDNGSETYAEIQMQFPAATAKFLMLNLAEEAVRATVVNEIKGISAAYVNKPQFEDDTKLVIGTAGANIRGIWEASLMSLGAMTGTEGVQHEWADLNSLYSNDIAAILRVYGVEAARAAIVREISGVFGAYKIEIDSRHLSLVADYMTFEGGFKPFNRIGLSSSPAPFAKMSFESTCTFLQEAAVYGDFDDLRNPSSRIVMGQPVRSGTGAFDVLVDLAVPAQA
;
A
#
# COMPACT_ATOMS: atom_id res chain seq x y z
N SER A 1 -34.32 -31.19 -4.02
CA SER A 1 -33.07 -31.89 -3.73
C SER A 1 -32.01 -30.83 -3.84
N TYR A 2 -31.45 -30.37 -2.73
CA TYR A 2 -30.30 -29.47 -2.78
C TYR A 2 -29.08 -30.37 -2.92
N ASP A 3 -28.36 -30.24 -4.03
CA ASP A 3 -27.09 -30.95 -4.22
C ASP A 3 -26.05 -30.36 -3.26
N GLU A 4 -25.22 -31.23 -2.69
CA GLU A 4 -24.12 -30.85 -1.82
C GLU A 4 -23.13 -29.94 -2.58
N PRO A 5 -22.48 -28.98 -1.89
CA PRO A 5 -21.51 -28.07 -2.50
C PRO A 5 -20.42 -28.87 -3.22
N ASP A 6 -20.13 -28.47 -4.45
CA ASP A 6 -19.11 -29.11 -5.27
C ASP A 6 -17.70 -28.72 -4.81
N GLU A 7 -16.69 -29.41 -5.34
CA GLU A 7 -15.30 -29.27 -4.89
C GLU A 7 -14.75 -27.84 -5.03
N ASP A 8 -15.33 -27.04 -5.93
CA ASP A 8 -14.95 -25.64 -6.12
C ASP A 8 -15.58 -24.75 -5.04
N ASP A 9 -16.83 -25.00 -4.64
CA ASP A 9 -17.47 -24.33 -3.50
C ASP A 9 -16.72 -24.60 -2.18
N GLN A 10 -16.24 -25.83 -1.97
CA GLN A 10 -15.43 -26.18 -0.79
C GLN A 10 -14.06 -25.49 -0.78
N ARG A 11 -13.39 -25.36 -1.93
CA ARG A 11 -12.12 -24.62 -2.01
C ARG A 11 -12.27 -23.14 -1.71
N VAL A 12 -13.39 -22.53 -2.10
CA VAL A 12 -13.67 -21.13 -1.79
C VAL A 12 -13.88 -20.96 -0.28
N LEU A 13 -14.60 -21.89 0.37
CA LEU A 13 -14.80 -21.87 1.81
C LEU A 13 -13.48 -22.07 2.59
N ASP A 14 -12.65 -23.03 2.18
CA ASP A 14 -11.37 -23.30 2.82
C ASP A 14 -10.38 -22.13 2.71
N ASN A 15 -10.39 -21.41 1.59
CA ASN A 15 -9.55 -20.21 1.41
C ASN A 15 -10.01 -19.03 2.28
N ILE A 16 -11.33 -18.91 2.52
CA ILE A 16 -11.89 -17.86 3.37
C ILE A 16 -11.53 -18.11 4.85
N ASP A 17 -11.61 -19.36 5.31
CA ASP A 17 -11.21 -19.72 6.68
C ASP A 17 -9.71 -19.49 6.91
N ALA A 18 -8.87 -19.75 5.90
CA ALA A 18 -7.43 -19.47 5.97
C ALA A 18 -7.10 -17.96 6.03
N GLU A 19 -7.81 -17.11 5.27
CA GLU A 19 -7.64 -15.64 5.35
C GLU A 19 -8.10 -15.07 6.69
N LEU A 20 -9.16 -15.63 7.29
CA LEU A 20 -9.65 -15.21 8.61
C LEU A 20 -8.67 -15.57 9.74
N ASP A 21 -8.04 -16.75 9.67
CA ASP A 21 -7.03 -17.18 10.64
C ASP A 21 -5.71 -16.37 10.57
N GLU A 22 -5.36 -15.83 9.40
CA GLU A 22 -4.21 -14.92 9.25
C GLU A 22 -4.48 -13.53 9.88
N LEU A 23 -5.69 -13.01 9.72
CA LEU A 23 -6.10 -11.72 10.30
C LEU A 23 -6.17 -11.78 11.84
N ASP A 24 -6.63 -12.89 12.41
CA ASP A 24 -6.67 -13.08 13.87
C ASP A 24 -5.26 -13.27 14.48
N ASN A 25 -4.33 -13.89 13.75
CA ASN A 25 -2.94 -14.04 14.19
C ASN A 25 -2.13 -12.72 14.16
N GLU A 26 -2.43 -11.81 13.22
CA GLU A 26 -1.83 -10.48 13.20
C GLU A 26 -2.36 -9.60 14.36
N ALA A 27 -3.63 -9.73 14.72
CA ALA A 27 -4.23 -9.03 15.86
C ALA A 27 -3.66 -9.49 17.22
N ALA A 28 -3.28 -10.76 17.35
CA ALA A 28 -2.70 -11.33 18.58
C ALA A 28 -1.25 -10.88 18.84
N LYS A 29 -0.44 -10.68 17.80
CA LYS A 29 0.97 -10.25 17.93
C LYS A 29 1.13 -8.79 18.37
N GLY A 30 0.09 -7.95 18.24
CA GLY A 30 0.10 -6.55 18.65
C GLY A 30 -0.01 -6.28 20.16
N ARG A 31 -0.31 -7.29 21.00
CA ARG A 31 -0.66 -7.08 22.42
C ARG A 31 0.32 -7.65 23.45
N SER A 32 1.36 -8.40 23.08
CA SER A 32 2.36 -8.91 24.02
C SER A 32 3.74 -8.28 23.81
N GLY A 33 4.07 -7.23 24.57
CA GLY A 33 5.46 -6.73 24.54
C GLY A 33 5.72 -5.39 25.20
N LYS A 34 5.07 -5.06 26.32
CA LYS A 34 5.50 -3.91 27.13
C LYS A 34 5.15 -4.10 28.60
N ARG A 35 6.15 -4.45 29.43
CA ARG A 35 6.34 -3.98 30.83
C ARG A 35 7.58 -4.60 31.52
N GLY A 36 8.48 -3.71 31.97
CA GLY A 36 9.42 -3.83 33.11
C GLY A 36 10.70 -4.64 32.90
N SER A 37 11.88 -4.34 33.43
CA SER A 37 12.51 -3.14 34.03
C SER A 37 13.95 -3.55 34.39
N ALA A 38 14.91 -2.65 34.18
CA ALA A 38 16.17 -2.41 34.92
C ALA A 38 17.04 -3.56 35.48
N ALA A 39 18.34 -3.47 35.12
CA ALA A 39 19.55 -3.63 35.94
C ALA A 39 20.53 -4.77 35.57
N GLY A 40 21.79 -4.35 35.33
CA GLY A 40 23.04 -5.14 35.31
C GLY A 40 23.36 -5.76 33.95
N GLY A 41 24.50 -5.56 33.29
CA GLY A 41 25.76 -4.87 33.60
C GLY A 41 26.82 -5.45 32.65
N MET A 42 27.82 -4.64 32.24
CA MET A 42 29.06 -5.04 31.55
C MET A 42 28.88 -5.60 30.11
N GLU A 43 29.62 -5.21 29.06
CA GLU A 43 30.94 -4.60 28.90
C GLU A 43 30.91 -3.61 27.72
N VAL A 44 31.50 -2.44 27.93
CA VAL A 44 31.76 -1.43 26.88
C VAL A 44 33.21 -1.64 26.48
N ASP A 45 33.45 -2.23 25.31
CA ASP A 45 34.76 -2.16 24.68
C ASP A 45 34.79 -0.93 23.78
N GLY A 46 35.24 0.17 24.38
CA GLY A 46 35.62 1.39 23.69
C GLY A 46 37.13 1.38 23.51
N SER A 47 37.59 1.29 22.28
CA SER A 47 38.91 1.76 21.88
C SER A 47 38.92 2.08 20.38
N ASP A 48 38.33 3.22 20.03
CA ASP A 48 38.79 3.95 18.85
C ASP A 48 39.53 5.18 19.39
N GLU A 49 40.84 5.03 19.52
CA GLU A 49 41.75 6.16 19.70
C GLU A 49 41.64 7.04 18.46
N GLU A 50 41.06 8.23 18.64
CA GLU A 50 41.27 9.36 17.74
C GLU A 50 42.75 9.75 17.84
N GLY A 51 43.56 9.11 17.00
CA GLY A 51 44.91 9.55 16.71
C GLY A 51 44.85 10.82 15.86
N ASP A 52 44.84 11.95 16.54
CA ASP A 52 45.21 13.26 16.02
C ASP A 52 46.55 13.15 15.28
N GLY A 53 46.47 13.26 13.96
CA GLY A 53 47.59 13.13 13.04
C GLY A 53 47.64 14.33 12.11
N SER A 54 48.07 15.46 12.68
CA SER A 54 48.90 16.50 12.06
C SER A 54 48.67 16.71 10.55
N ASP A 55 47.89 17.74 10.25
CA ASP A 55 47.75 18.36 8.93
C ASP A 55 49.09 18.47 8.19
N ASN A 56 49.21 17.76 7.07
CA ASN A 56 50.09 18.13 5.97
C ASN A 56 49.15 18.60 4.85
N ASP A 57 48.88 19.92 4.81
CA ASP A 57 47.97 20.60 3.88
C ASP A 57 48.48 20.70 2.43
N ASP A 58 49.19 19.68 1.93
CA ASP A 58 49.70 19.60 0.55
C ASP A 58 49.34 18.27 -0.13
N GLU A 59 48.28 17.58 0.32
CA GLU A 59 47.71 16.46 -0.44
C GLU A 59 46.63 16.95 -1.42
N SER A 60 46.85 16.73 -2.72
CA SER A 60 45.82 16.95 -3.74
C SER A 60 44.52 16.22 -3.37
N GLU A 61 43.35 16.79 -3.66
CA GLU A 61 42.05 16.15 -3.40
C GLU A 61 41.94 14.72 -3.95
N LEU A 62 42.66 14.44 -5.04
CA LEU A 62 42.81 13.12 -5.66
C LEU A 62 43.49 12.08 -4.75
N ALA A 63 44.48 12.49 -3.96
CA ALA A 63 45.17 11.61 -3.00
C ALA A 63 44.24 11.25 -1.82
N ARG A 64 43.47 12.24 -1.33
CA ARG A 64 42.48 12.04 -0.26
C ARG A 64 41.35 11.10 -0.70
N ALA A 65 40.83 11.27 -1.92
CA ALA A 65 39.81 10.39 -2.50
C ALA A 65 40.30 8.94 -2.64
N ARG A 66 41.53 8.74 -3.12
CA ARG A 66 42.15 7.41 -3.24
C ARG A 66 42.34 6.72 -1.89
N ARG A 67 42.76 7.45 -0.85
CA ARG A 67 42.91 6.93 0.51
C ARG A 67 41.57 6.49 1.09
N ASN A 68 40.53 7.32 0.92
CA ASN A 68 39.18 7.01 1.39
C ASN A 68 38.59 5.79 0.68
N HIS A 69 38.82 5.66 -0.64
CA HIS A 69 38.40 4.50 -1.41
C HIS A 69 39.09 3.22 -0.92
N ALA A 70 40.43 3.24 -0.75
CA ALA A 70 41.20 2.11 -0.26
C ALA A 70 40.75 1.66 1.15
N ALA A 71 40.51 2.62 2.05
CA ALA A 71 39.98 2.35 3.39
C ALA A 71 38.58 1.71 3.34
N GLY A 72 37.72 2.18 2.43
CA GLY A 72 36.38 1.63 2.20
C GLY A 72 36.39 0.20 1.65
N VAL A 73 37.32 -0.12 0.74
CA VAL A 73 37.50 -1.49 0.21
C VAL A 73 37.98 -2.43 1.31
N ALA A 74 38.98 -2.04 2.11
CA ALA A 74 39.48 -2.86 3.22
C ALA A 74 38.40 -3.15 4.28
N LYS A 75 37.58 -2.15 4.62
CA LYS A 75 36.44 -2.33 5.56
C LYS A 75 35.40 -3.31 5.00
N ARG A 76 35.09 -3.23 3.70
CA ARG A 76 34.16 -4.16 3.02
C ARG A 76 34.71 -5.58 2.98
N GLN A 77 36.00 -5.75 2.65
CA GLN A 77 36.66 -7.05 2.64
C GLN A 77 36.63 -7.71 4.02
N LYS A 78 36.91 -6.96 5.10
CA LYS A 78 36.82 -7.47 6.48
C LYS A 78 35.39 -7.94 6.81
N ARG A 79 34.37 -7.16 6.44
CA ARG A 79 32.96 -7.49 6.67
C ARG A 79 32.51 -8.74 5.91
N LEU A 80 32.94 -8.90 4.66
CA LEU A 80 32.58 -10.07 3.84
C LEU A 80 33.19 -11.36 4.41
N ARG A 81 34.47 -11.32 4.80
CA ARG A 81 35.16 -12.47 5.40
C ARG A 81 34.59 -12.88 6.76
N SER A 82 34.01 -11.95 7.52
CA SER A 82 33.39 -12.27 8.81
C SER A 82 31.98 -12.86 8.69
N HIS A 83 31.21 -12.47 7.66
CA HIS A 83 29.83 -12.93 7.49
C HIS A 83 29.67 -14.14 6.58
N TYR A 84 30.59 -14.37 5.64
CA TYR A 84 30.48 -15.45 4.67
C TYR A 84 31.70 -16.35 4.72
N GLU A 85 31.50 -17.60 5.16
CA GLU A 85 32.56 -18.61 5.35
C GLU A 85 33.33 -18.91 4.05
N HIS A 86 32.63 -18.91 2.92
CA HIS A 86 33.22 -19.26 1.63
C HIS A 86 33.90 -18.09 0.92
N VAL A 87 33.90 -16.86 1.47
CA VAL A 87 34.53 -15.69 0.81
C VAL A 87 35.95 -15.49 1.33
N VAL A 88 36.94 -15.61 0.45
CA VAL A 88 38.38 -15.51 0.78
C VAL A 88 38.94 -14.13 0.43
N GLY A 89 38.50 -13.56 -0.68
CA GLY A 89 38.99 -12.29 -1.21
C GLY A 89 37.87 -11.42 -1.77
N TYR A 90 38.04 -10.10 -1.64
CA TYR A 90 37.17 -9.09 -2.25
C TYR A 90 38.03 -7.90 -2.65
N ASP A 91 37.87 -7.45 -3.89
CA ASP A 91 38.44 -6.19 -4.37
C ASP A 91 37.39 -5.42 -5.19
N PHE A 92 37.50 -4.10 -5.17
CA PHE A 92 36.66 -3.20 -5.96
C PHE A 92 37.54 -2.09 -6.51
N VAL A 93 37.62 -2.01 -7.83
CA VAL A 93 38.45 -1.05 -8.55
C VAL A 93 37.53 -0.09 -9.28
N ASP A 94 37.72 1.21 -9.04
CA ASP A 94 37.03 2.28 -9.76
C ASP A 94 38.04 3.38 -10.12
N ASN A 95 38.59 3.28 -11.34
CA ASN A 95 39.64 4.18 -11.83
C ASN A 95 39.11 5.17 -12.89
N GLY A 96 37.79 5.25 -13.07
CA GLY A 96 37.13 6.10 -14.09
C GLY A 96 37.18 5.54 -15.52
N SER A 97 38.16 4.70 -15.87
CA SER A 97 38.21 3.97 -17.14
C SER A 97 37.56 2.59 -17.06
N GLU A 98 37.73 1.91 -15.93
CA GLU A 98 37.17 0.58 -15.67
C GLU A 98 36.68 0.53 -14.22
N THR A 99 35.46 0.03 -14.04
CA THR A 99 34.84 -0.19 -12.73
C THR A 99 34.43 -1.65 -12.64
N TYR A 100 35.07 -2.41 -11.74
CA TYR A 100 34.74 -3.83 -11.52
C TYR A 100 34.90 -4.24 -10.07
N ALA A 101 34.21 -5.32 -9.69
CA ALA A 101 34.33 -5.97 -8.41
C ALA A 101 34.80 -7.42 -8.61
N GLU A 102 35.78 -7.86 -7.83
CA GLU A 102 36.24 -9.24 -7.81
C GLU A 102 35.90 -9.88 -6.46
N ILE A 103 35.23 -11.03 -6.49
CA ILE A 103 34.92 -11.82 -5.30
C ILE A 103 35.52 -13.21 -5.49
N GLN A 104 36.41 -13.60 -4.57
CA GLN A 104 37.05 -14.91 -4.58
C GLN A 104 36.40 -15.81 -3.53
N MET A 105 35.82 -16.93 -3.99
CA MET A 105 35.14 -17.89 -3.13
C MET A 105 35.89 -19.23 -3.10
N GLN A 106 35.95 -19.87 -1.93
CA GLN A 106 36.56 -21.18 -1.72
C GLN A 106 35.56 -22.16 -1.11
N PHE A 107 35.42 -23.31 -1.75
CA PHE A 107 34.53 -24.40 -1.33
C PHE A 107 35.34 -25.66 -1.01
N PRO A 108 34.85 -26.52 -0.09
CA PRO A 108 35.44 -27.83 0.16
C PRO A 108 35.50 -28.70 -1.10
N ALA A 109 36.52 -29.55 -1.21
CA ALA A 109 36.68 -30.46 -2.35
C ALA A 109 35.54 -31.50 -2.48
N ALA A 110 34.78 -31.73 -1.40
CA ALA A 110 33.62 -32.61 -1.39
C ALA A 110 32.37 -32.00 -2.04
N THR A 111 32.37 -30.69 -2.29
CA THR A 111 31.21 -29.99 -2.84
C THR A 111 30.97 -30.39 -4.29
N ALA A 112 29.74 -30.79 -4.61
CA ALA A 112 29.36 -31.14 -5.98
C ALA A 112 29.50 -29.94 -6.92
N LYS A 113 29.79 -30.21 -8.20
CA LYS A 113 29.91 -29.16 -9.22
C LYS A 113 28.55 -28.48 -9.40
N PHE A 114 28.52 -27.16 -9.18
CA PHE A 114 27.36 -26.31 -9.46
C PHE A 114 27.72 -25.24 -10.49
N LEU A 115 26.70 -24.72 -11.18
CA LEU A 115 26.84 -23.66 -12.18
C LEU A 115 26.80 -22.30 -11.48
N MET A 116 27.97 -21.78 -11.09
CA MET A 116 28.07 -20.51 -10.39
C MET A 116 27.55 -19.32 -11.21
N LEU A 117 27.63 -19.39 -12.55
CA LEU A 117 27.06 -18.35 -13.41
C LEU A 117 25.56 -18.16 -13.15
N ASN A 118 24.77 -19.24 -13.09
CA ASN A 118 23.33 -19.15 -12.89
C ASN A 118 23.00 -18.58 -11.50
N LEU A 119 23.73 -19.01 -10.48
CA LEU A 119 23.57 -18.50 -9.11
C LEU A 119 23.94 -17.02 -9.01
N ALA A 120 25.00 -16.60 -9.70
CA ALA A 120 25.42 -15.20 -9.77
C ALA A 120 24.39 -14.35 -10.51
N GLU A 121 23.85 -14.82 -11.65
CA GLU A 121 22.79 -14.12 -12.39
C GLU A 121 21.52 -13.96 -11.55
N GLU A 122 21.11 -15.00 -10.82
CA GLU A 122 19.97 -14.94 -9.91
C GLU A 122 20.23 -13.96 -8.76
N ALA A 123 21.40 -14.03 -8.13
CA ALA A 123 21.78 -13.12 -7.05
C ALA A 123 21.82 -11.65 -7.52
N VAL A 124 22.37 -11.38 -8.71
CA VAL A 124 22.42 -10.02 -9.28
C VAL A 124 21.02 -9.48 -9.55
N ARG A 125 20.11 -10.32 -10.08
CA ARG A 125 18.70 -9.91 -10.31
C ARG A 125 17.94 -9.63 -9.01
N ALA A 126 18.28 -10.35 -7.94
CA ALA A 126 17.66 -10.17 -6.63
C ALA A 126 18.27 -9.02 -5.80
N THR A 127 19.47 -8.55 -6.16
CA THR A 127 20.17 -7.54 -5.37
C THR A 127 19.66 -6.14 -5.69
N VAL A 128 18.97 -5.54 -4.72
CA VAL A 128 18.52 -4.15 -4.80
C VAL A 128 19.59 -3.21 -4.23
N VAL A 129 20.03 -2.24 -5.02
CA VAL A 129 21.01 -1.22 -4.60
C VAL A 129 20.33 -0.08 -3.85
N ASN A 130 19.23 0.45 -4.41
CA ASN A 130 18.40 1.47 -3.78
C ASN A 130 16.99 1.37 -4.36
N GLU A 131 15.98 1.28 -3.51
CA GLU A 131 14.58 1.30 -3.91
C GLU A 131 13.73 1.98 -2.84
N ILE A 132 12.64 2.61 -3.30
CA ILE A 132 11.51 2.91 -2.41
C ILE A 132 10.59 1.70 -2.47
N LYS A 133 10.38 1.05 -1.34
CA LYS A 133 9.53 -0.16 -1.26
C LYS A 133 8.17 0.09 -1.90
N GLY A 134 7.70 -0.85 -2.71
CA GLY A 134 6.40 -0.76 -3.37
C GLY A 134 6.37 0.13 -4.62
N ILE A 135 7.50 0.67 -5.06
CA ILE A 135 7.66 1.36 -6.35
C ILE A 135 8.67 0.58 -7.19
N SER A 136 8.24 0.05 -8.32
CA SER A 136 9.09 -0.76 -9.21
C SER A 136 9.81 0.09 -10.26
N ALA A 137 9.21 1.18 -10.71
CA ALA A 137 9.78 2.07 -11.71
C ALA A 137 9.21 3.48 -11.59
N ALA A 138 9.98 4.47 -12.02
CA ALA A 138 9.55 5.85 -12.17
C ALA A 138 9.86 6.34 -13.59
N TYR A 139 8.96 7.12 -14.17
CA TYR A 139 9.07 7.66 -15.51
C TYR A 139 8.57 9.09 -15.55
N VAL A 140 9.16 9.92 -16.41
CA VAL A 140 8.73 11.31 -16.58
C VAL A 140 7.65 11.35 -17.64
N ASN A 141 6.44 11.77 -17.26
CA ASN A 141 5.35 12.01 -18.18
C ASN A 141 5.56 13.33 -18.88
N LYS A 142 5.46 13.32 -20.21
CA LYS A 142 5.47 14.55 -21.01
C LYS A 142 4.17 15.31 -20.78
N PRO A 143 4.21 16.65 -20.72
CA PRO A 143 3.00 17.46 -20.62
C PRO A 143 2.06 17.15 -21.79
N GLN A 144 0.77 17.04 -21.50
CA GLN A 144 -0.25 16.71 -22.50
C GLN A 144 -0.64 17.92 -23.37
N PHE A 145 -0.37 19.13 -22.92
CA PHE A 145 -0.73 20.38 -23.59
C PHE A 145 0.50 21.26 -23.78
N GLU A 146 0.52 22.04 -24.87
CA GLU A 146 1.65 22.88 -25.29
C GLU A 146 1.97 24.01 -24.29
N ASP A 147 0.97 24.45 -23.50
CA ASP A 147 1.10 25.46 -22.44
C ASP A 147 1.40 24.85 -21.04
N ASP A 148 1.43 23.53 -20.91
CA ASP A 148 1.68 22.88 -19.62
C ASP A 148 3.19 22.75 -19.38
N THR A 149 3.71 23.61 -18.51
CA THR A 149 5.13 23.63 -18.12
C THR A 149 5.45 22.65 -16.97
N LYS A 150 4.45 21.91 -16.46
CA LYS A 150 4.63 21.02 -15.31
C LYS A 150 5.16 19.65 -15.73
N LEU A 151 6.31 19.29 -15.18
CA LEU A 151 6.86 17.93 -15.25
C LEU A 151 6.17 17.06 -14.21
N VAL A 152 5.56 15.95 -14.63
CA VAL A 152 4.90 14.99 -13.74
C VAL A 152 5.67 13.68 -13.78
N ILE A 153 6.03 13.15 -12.62
CA ILE A 153 6.65 11.83 -12.50
C ILE A 153 5.55 10.79 -12.28
N GLY A 154 5.44 9.83 -13.20
CA GLY A 154 4.64 8.63 -13.03
C GLY A 154 5.45 7.56 -12.31
N THR A 155 4.81 6.84 -11.40
CA THR A 155 5.42 5.69 -10.72
C THR A 155 4.59 4.44 -10.98
N ALA A 156 5.27 3.31 -11.20
CA ALA A 156 4.67 2.00 -11.24
C ALA A 156 4.73 1.41 -9.83
N GLY A 157 3.57 1.25 -9.20
CA GLY A 157 3.45 0.93 -7.78
C GLY A 157 3.04 2.15 -6.95
N ALA A 158 2.58 1.90 -5.72
CA ALA A 158 2.01 2.93 -4.86
C ALA A 158 2.63 2.88 -3.47
N ASN A 159 3.44 3.89 -3.13
CA ASN A 159 3.89 4.12 -1.77
C ASN A 159 4.00 5.62 -1.47
N ILE A 160 2.89 6.22 -1.10
CA ILE A 160 2.80 7.66 -0.79
C ILE A 160 3.75 8.06 0.34
N ARG A 161 3.81 7.27 1.41
CA ARG A 161 4.68 7.54 2.57
C ARG A 161 6.16 7.44 2.23
N GLY A 162 6.53 6.43 1.44
CA GLY A 162 7.90 6.26 0.96
C GLY A 162 8.37 7.43 0.08
N ILE A 163 7.47 7.98 -0.73
CA ILE A 163 7.75 9.19 -1.52
C ILE A 163 7.97 10.41 -0.62
N TRP A 164 7.17 10.57 0.44
CA TRP A 164 7.37 11.67 1.40
C TRP A 164 8.73 11.58 2.10
N GLU A 165 9.10 10.39 2.59
CA GLU A 165 10.39 10.16 3.23
C GLU A 165 11.56 10.42 2.26
N ALA A 166 11.45 9.92 1.03
CA ALA A 166 12.45 10.16 -0.01
C ALA A 166 12.53 11.63 -0.46
N SER A 167 11.43 12.38 -0.37
CA SER A 167 11.41 13.83 -0.65
C SER A 167 12.07 14.65 0.46
N LEU A 168 11.96 14.20 1.71
CA LEU A 168 12.61 14.84 2.86
C LEU A 168 14.11 14.51 2.96
N MET A 169 14.54 13.38 2.41
CA MET A 169 15.96 13.08 2.24
C MET A 169 16.57 14.03 1.21
N SER A 170 17.25 15.07 1.71
CA SER A 170 17.93 16.06 0.87
C SER A 170 18.84 15.37 -0.16
N LEU A 171 18.57 15.64 -1.43
CA LEU A 171 19.42 15.25 -2.55
C LEU A 171 20.88 15.69 -2.35
N GLY A 172 21.12 16.71 -1.51
CA GLY A 172 22.45 17.20 -1.14
C GLY A 172 23.36 16.15 -0.49
N ALA A 173 22.79 15.13 0.19
CA ALA A 173 23.57 14.01 0.71
C ALA A 173 24.03 13.02 -0.39
N MET A 174 23.34 12.99 -1.55
CA MET A 174 23.70 12.13 -2.68
C MET A 174 24.50 12.85 -3.76
N THR A 175 24.29 14.15 -3.97
CA THR A 175 24.96 14.92 -5.04
C THR A 175 26.12 15.78 -4.55
N GLY A 176 26.39 15.82 -3.24
CA GLY A 176 27.51 16.58 -2.66
C GLY A 176 27.39 18.10 -2.80
N THR A 177 26.23 18.60 -3.24
CA THR A 177 25.95 20.02 -3.40
C THR A 177 25.33 20.55 -2.11
N GLU A 178 26.17 21.08 -1.22
CA GLU A 178 25.74 21.75 0.00
C GLU A 178 24.91 23.01 -0.33
N GLY A 179 23.77 23.19 0.34
CA GLY A 179 23.06 24.46 0.39
C GLY A 179 21.73 24.57 -0.34
N VAL A 180 21.25 23.52 -1.01
CA VAL A 180 19.95 23.55 -1.72
C VAL A 180 18.94 22.61 -1.05
N GLN A 181 18.14 23.15 -0.12
CA GLN A 181 16.93 22.50 0.38
C GLN A 181 15.82 22.61 -0.68
N HIS A 182 15.94 21.87 -1.78
CA HIS A 182 14.81 21.70 -2.69
C HIS A 182 14.20 20.32 -2.46
N GLU A 183 12.98 20.32 -1.93
CA GLU A 183 12.04 19.22 -2.16
C GLU A 183 11.98 18.98 -3.66
N TRP A 184 12.42 17.81 -4.12
CA TRP A 184 12.48 17.51 -5.55
C TRP A 184 11.10 17.22 -6.14
N ALA A 185 10.07 17.06 -5.29
CA ALA A 185 8.67 16.88 -5.66
C ALA A 185 7.75 17.74 -4.77
N ASP A 186 6.71 18.31 -5.36
CA ASP A 186 5.63 18.98 -4.62
C ASP A 186 4.69 17.94 -4.00
N LEU A 187 4.77 17.78 -2.68
CA LEU A 187 3.99 16.78 -1.95
C LEU A 187 2.49 17.11 -1.87
N ASN A 188 2.09 18.36 -2.10
CA ASN A 188 0.68 18.78 -2.04
C ASN A 188 -0.09 18.42 -3.31
N SER A 189 0.61 18.20 -4.42
CA SER A 189 0.01 17.77 -5.69
C SER A 189 0.19 16.27 -5.98
N LEU A 190 0.75 15.52 -5.03
CA LEU A 190 0.90 14.08 -5.13
C LEU A 190 -0.47 13.39 -5.26
N TYR A 191 -0.58 12.51 -6.25
CA TYR A 191 -1.81 11.78 -6.56
C TYR A 191 -1.49 10.30 -6.77
N SER A 192 -2.44 9.43 -6.43
CA SER A 192 -2.38 7.99 -6.69
C SER A 192 -3.73 7.51 -7.23
N ASN A 193 -3.70 6.48 -8.06
CA ASN A 193 -4.89 5.76 -8.47
C ASN A 193 -5.32 4.68 -7.46
N ASP A 194 -4.50 4.39 -6.44
CA ASP A 194 -4.87 3.51 -5.33
C ASP A 194 -5.69 4.27 -4.28
N ILE A 195 -7.02 4.12 -4.36
CA ILE A 195 -7.99 4.73 -3.45
C ILE A 195 -7.76 4.29 -2.00
N ALA A 196 -7.38 3.03 -1.77
CA ALA A 196 -7.14 2.51 -0.41
C ALA A 196 -5.87 3.10 0.20
N ALA A 197 -4.81 3.29 -0.59
CA ALA A 197 -3.63 4.02 -0.16
C ALA A 197 -3.96 5.49 0.20
N ILE A 198 -4.76 6.16 -0.62
CA ILE A 198 -5.22 7.54 -0.34
C ILE A 198 -6.03 7.59 0.96
N LEU A 199 -6.99 6.67 1.14
CA LEU A 199 -7.80 6.60 2.36
C LEU A 199 -6.94 6.47 3.62
N ARG A 200 -5.92 5.60 3.59
CA ARG A 200 -5.01 5.36 4.72
C ARG A 200 -4.09 6.53 5.05
N VAL A 201 -3.83 7.42 4.10
CA VAL A 201 -2.83 8.49 4.23
C VAL A 201 -3.48 9.87 4.37
N TYR A 202 -4.42 10.19 3.48
CA TYR A 202 -5.08 11.50 3.40
C TYR A 202 -6.51 11.51 3.97
N GLY A 203 -7.10 10.34 4.21
CA GLY A 203 -8.43 10.20 4.81
C GLY A 203 -9.58 10.10 3.80
N VAL A 204 -10.81 10.05 4.33
CA VAL A 204 -12.01 9.64 3.59
C VAL A 204 -12.44 10.63 2.49
N GLU A 205 -12.35 11.93 2.72
CA GLU A 205 -12.73 12.93 1.71
C GLU A 205 -11.78 12.94 0.51
N ALA A 206 -10.49 12.70 0.75
CA ALA A 206 -9.51 12.55 -0.32
C ALA A 206 -9.78 11.28 -1.14
N ALA A 207 -10.13 10.18 -0.47
CA ALA A 207 -10.53 8.94 -1.14
C ALA A 207 -11.82 9.11 -1.96
N ARG A 208 -12.82 9.81 -1.41
CA ARG A 208 -14.07 10.15 -2.11
C ARG A 208 -13.82 10.97 -3.37
N ALA A 209 -12.98 11.99 -3.29
CA ALA A 209 -12.58 12.79 -4.45
C ALA A 209 -11.80 11.95 -5.49
N ALA A 210 -10.93 11.04 -5.04
CA ALA A 210 -10.19 10.12 -5.90
C ALA A 210 -11.13 9.15 -6.65
N ILE A 211 -12.14 8.59 -5.99
CA ILE A 211 -13.16 7.73 -6.63
C ILE A 211 -13.83 8.46 -7.79
N VAL A 212 -14.31 9.69 -7.56
CA VAL A 212 -14.96 10.49 -8.62
C VAL A 212 -14.00 10.75 -9.77
N ARG A 213 -12.73 11.06 -9.48
CA ARG A 213 -11.70 11.34 -10.49
C ARG A 213 -11.35 10.11 -11.32
N GLU A 214 -11.15 8.96 -10.68
CA GLU A 214 -10.82 7.70 -11.37
C GLU A 214 -11.97 7.22 -12.25
N ILE A 215 -13.21 7.21 -11.74
CA ILE A 215 -14.37 6.81 -12.54
C ILE A 215 -14.56 7.77 -13.73
N SER A 216 -14.44 9.08 -13.50
CA SER A 216 -14.50 10.08 -14.57
C SER A 216 -13.40 9.87 -15.62
N GLY A 217 -12.18 9.53 -15.18
CA GLY A 217 -11.05 9.21 -16.07
C GLY A 217 -11.33 8.03 -17.00
N VAL A 218 -11.93 6.95 -16.47
CA VAL A 218 -12.32 5.77 -17.26
C VAL A 218 -13.32 6.15 -18.35
N PHE A 219 -14.42 6.83 -18.00
CA PHE A 219 -15.42 7.22 -19.00
C PHE A 219 -14.91 8.29 -19.99
N GLY A 220 -14.06 9.20 -19.53
CA GLY A 220 -13.42 10.22 -20.36
C GLY A 220 -12.54 9.64 -21.47
N ALA A 221 -11.89 8.49 -21.23
CA ALA A 221 -11.11 7.79 -22.25
C ALA A 221 -11.97 7.31 -23.43
N TYR A 222 -13.25 6.98 -23.18
CA TYR A 222 -14.21 6.54 -24.19
C TYR A 222 -15.13 7.65 -24.70
N LYS A 223 -14.88 8.93 -24.32
CA LYS A 223 -15.71 10.08 -24.67
C LYS A 223 -17.17 9.95 -24.23
N ILE A 224 -17.40 9.28 -23.11
CA ILE A 224 -18.72 9.15 -22.49
C ILE A 224 -18.85 10.26 -21.45
N GLU A 225 -19.80 11.17 -21.67
CA GLU A 225 -20.09 12.24 -20.72
C GLU A 225 -21.08 11.76 -19.67
N ILE A 226 -20.68 11.82 -18.40
CA ILE A 226 -21.53 11.50 -17.24
C ILE A 226 -21.60 12.73 -16.35
N ASP A 227 -22.81 13.06 -15.91
CA ASP A 227 -23.01 14.15 -14.97
C ASP A 227 -22.34 13.85 -13.62
N SER A 228 -21.59 14.83 -13.09
CA SER A 228 -20.84 14.70 -11.84
C SER A 228 -21.73 14.39 -10.64
N ARG A 229 -23.03 14.69 -10.69
CA ARG A 229 -24.00 14.36 -9.64
C ARG A 229 -24.16 12.84 -9.46
N HIS A 230 -24.10 12.07 -10.55
CA HIS A 230 -24.15 10.60 -10.48
C HIS A 230 -22.90 10.04 -9.81
N LEU A 231 -21.72 10.52 -10.24
CA LEU A 231 -20.44 10.07 -9.70
C LEU A 231 -20.29 10.46 -8.21
N SER A 232 -20.74 11.66 -7.86
CA SER A 232 -20.72 12.14 -6.47
C SER A 232 -21.56 11.25 -5.57
N LEU A 233 -22.79 10.92 -5.97
CA LEU A 233 -23.68 10.06 -5.20
C LEU A 233 -23.10 8.65 -4.99
N VAL A 234 -22.48 8.09 -6.04
CA VAL A 234 -21.81 6.79 -5.95
C VAL A 234 -20.64 6.86 -4.97
N ALA A 235 -19.77 7.87 -5.10
CA ALA A 235 -18.63 8.03 -4.21
C ALA A 235 -19.06 8.25 -2.75
N ASP A 236 -20.09 9.08 -2.50
CA ASP A 236 -20.67 9.30 -1.17
C ASP A 236 -21.18 7.99 -0.56
N TYR A 237 -21.86 7.16 -1.36
CA TYR A 237 -22.33 5.84 -0.89
C TYR A 237 -21.19 4.85 -0.64
N MET A 238 -20.08 4.95 -1.36
CA MET A 238 -18.90 4.11 -1.09
C MET A 238 -18.15 4.54 0.18
N THR A 239 -18.31 5.79 0.63
CA THR A 239 -17.50 6.35 1.72
C THR A 239 -18.27 6.81 2.96
N PHE A 240 -19.60 6.69 3.00
CA PHE A 240 -20.42 7.23 4.11
C PHE A 240 -20.10 6.64 5.49
N GLU A 241 -19.55 5.42 5.55
CA GLU A 241 -19.14 4.76 6.80
C GLU A 241 -17.72 5.19 7.25
N GLY A 242 -17.07 6.10 6.53
CA GLY A 242 -15.68 6.50 6.79
C GLY A 242 -14.62 5.59 6.16
N GLY A 243 -15.05 4.50 5.52
CA GLY A 243 -14.19 3.52 4.84
C GLY A 243 -14.27 3.59 3.32
N PHE A 244 -13.77 2.53 2.66
CA PHE A 244 -13.93 2.31 1.22
C PHE A 244 -14.76 1.05 0.99
N LYS A 245 -16.06 1.25 0.78
CA LYS A 245 -17.07 0.20 0.69
C LYS A 245 -17.35 -0.18 -0.77
N PRO A 246 -17.13 -1.44 -1.18
CA PRO A 246 -17.46 -1.91 -2.52
C PRO A 246 -18.95 -2.21 -2.70
N PHE A 247 -19.41 -2.26 -3.94
CA PHE A 247 -20.76 -2.75 -4.30
C PHE A 247 -20.74 -4.27 -4.54
N ASN A 248 -20.45 -5.04 -3.49
CA ASN A 248 -20.49 -6.51 -3.51
C ASN A 248 -21.16 -7.05 -2.23
N ARG A 249 -21.19 -8.37 -2.04
CA ARG A 249 -21.77 -9.02 -0.84
C ARG A 249 -21.16 -8.54 0.47
N ILE A 250 -19.84 -8.34 0.51
CA ILE A 250 -19.13 -7.86 1.69
C ILE A 250 -19.55 -6.42 2.01
N GLY A 251 -19.73 -5.56 1.00
CA GLY A 251 -20.28 -4.23 1.20
C GLY A 251 -21.75 -4.27 1.64
N LEU A 252 -22.57 -5.13 1.04
CA LEU A 252 -24.00 -5.19 1.38
C LEU A 252 -24.25 -5.75 2.79
N SER A 253 -23.33 -6.54 3.34
CA SER A 253 -23.47 -7.16 4.67
C SER A 253 -23.68 -6.14 5.80
N SER A 254 -23.10 -4.94 5.68
CA SER A 254 -23.30 -3.87 6.67
C SER A 254 -24.67 -3.18 6.56
N SER A 255 -25.49 -3.55 5.59
CA SER A 255 -26.86 -3.04 5.44
C SER A 255 -27.76 -3.56 6.57
N PRO A 256 -28.55 -2.69 7.22
CA PRO A 256 -29.43 -3.08 8.32
C PRO A 256 -30.71 -3.78 7.86
N ALA A 257 -30.91 -4.02 6.56
CA ALA A 257 -32.15 -4.58 6.01
C ALA A 257 -31.98 -6.07 5.62
N PRO A 258 -32.46 -7.02 6.44
CA PRO A 258 -32.31 -8.46 6.17
C PRO A 258 -32.90 -8.91 4.84
N PHE A 259 -34.10 -8.43 4.47
CA PHE A 259 -34.71 -8.85 3.20
C PHE A 259 -33.94 -8.31 1.99
N ALA A 260 -33.33 -7.12 2.11
CA ALA A 260 -32.45 -6.60 1.06
C ALA A 260 -31.21 -7.49 0.89
N LYS A 261 -30.57 -7.91 2.00
CA LYS A 261 -29.43 -8.85 1.98
C LYS A 261 -29.82 -10.19 1.34
N MET A 262 -30.91 -10.79 1.80
CA MET A 262 -31.42 -12.08 1.31
C MET A 262 -31.82 -12.06 -0.17
N SER A 263 -32.34 -10.94 -0.67
CA SER A 263 -32.76 -10.77 -2.07
C SER A 263 -31.61 -10.55 -3.06
N PHE A 264 -30.41 -10.24 -2.57
CA PHE A 264 -29.25 -10.02 -3.41
C PHE A 264 -28.55 -11.34 -3.74
N GLU A 265 -27.95 -12.00 -2.74
CA GLU A 265 -27.35 -13.34 -2.88
C GLU A 265 -27.18 -14.01 -1.50
N SER A 266 -26.84 -15.30 -1.47
CA SER A 266 -26.61 -16.08 -0.23
C SER A 266 -27.80 -16.03 0.75
N THR A 267 -29.01 -16.21 0.23
CA THR A 267 -30.28 -16.04 0.95
C THR A 267 -30.33 -16.84 2.26
N CYS A 268 -29.98 -18.14 2.23
CA CYS A 268 -30.06 -19.00 3.42
C CYS A 268 -29.07 -18.58 4.51
N THR A 269 -27.88 -18.12 4.13
CA THR A 269 -26.87 -17.63 5.08
C THR A 269 -27.36 -16.39 5.81
N PHE A 270 -27.82 -15.36 5.07
CA PHE A 270 -28.34 -14.14 5.69
C PHE A 270 -29.64 -14.37 6.48
N LEU A 271 -30.46 -15.35 6.07
CA LEU A 271 -31.64 -15.75 6.84
C LEU A 271 -31.24 -16.41 8.16
N GLN A 272 -30.26 -17.30 8.15
CA GLN A 272 -29.74 -17.96 9.35
C GLN A 272 -29.13 -16.94 10.30
N GLU A 273 -28.27 -16.04 9.80
CA GLU A 273 -27.69 -14.95 10.59
C GLU A 273 -28.80 -14.11 11.24
N ALA A 274 -29.77 -13.65 10.45
CA ALA A 274 -30.89 -12.85 10.95
C ALA A 274 -31.69 -13.59 12.03
N ALA A 275 -31.92 -14.90 11.86
CA ALA A 275 -32.63 -15.73 12.84
C ALA A 275 -31.82 -15.95 14.13
N VAL A 276 -30.50 -16.12 14.03
CA VAL A 276 -29.59 -16.33 15.17
C VAL A 276 -29.44 -15.04 15.98
N TYR A 277 -29.25 -13.91 15.32
CA TYR A 277 -29.07 -12.61 15.98
C TYR A 277 -30.39 -11.94 16.38
N GLY A 278 -31.53 -12.43 15.87
CA GLY A 278 -32.83 -11.84 16.12
C GLY A 278 -33.02 -10.50 15.41
N ASP A 279 -32.46 -10.36 14.20
CA ASP A 279 -32.59 -9.15 13.38
C ASP A 279 -34.07 -8.87 13.04
N PHE A 280 -34.41 -7.59 12.93
CA PHE A 280 -35.74 -7.11 12.57
C PHE A 280 -35.67 -6.22 11.32
N ASP A 281 -36.55 -6.47 10.35
CA ASP A 281 -36.69 -5.62 9.16
C ASP A 281 -37.83 -4.60 9.37
N ASP A 282 -37.49 -3.32 9.29
CA ASP A 282 -38.43 -2.22 9.51
C ASP A 282 -39.24 -1.83 8.27
N LEU A 283 -39.11 -2.60 7.18
CA LEU A 283 -39.81 -2.44 5.92
C LEU A 283 -39.66 -1.03 5.34
N ARG A 284 -38.52 -0.35 5.56
CA ARG A 284 -38.21 0.93 4.89
C ARG A 284 -37.56 0.73 3.53
N ASN A 285 -36.77 -0.33 3.37
CA ASN A 285 -36.08 -0.62 2.12
C ASN A 285 -37.09 -1.04 1.04
N PRO A 286 -36.98 -0.52 -0.21
CA PRO A 286 -37.81 -0.96 -1.33
C PRO A 286 -37.90 -2.48 -1.49
N SER A 287 -36.79 -3.21 -1.39
CA SER A 287 -36.79 -4.67 -1.53
C SER A 287 -37.64 -5.36 -0.46
N SER A 288 -37.48 -4.95 0.81
CA SER A 288 -38.25 -5.48 1.94
C SER A 288 -39.76 -5.26 1.76
N ARG A 289 -40.16 -4.09 1.23
CA ARG A 289 -41.56 -3.77 0.98
C ARG A 289 -42.17 -4.61 -0.14
N ILE A 290 -41.42 -4.84 -1.22
CA ILE A 290 -41.87 -5.67 -2.33
C ILE A 290 -42.09 -7.11 -1.86
N VAL A 291 -41.17 -7.66 -1.06
CA VAL A 291 -41.31 -8.99 -0.45
C VAL A 291 -42.60 -9.10 0.38
N MET A 292 -42.97 -8.05 1.11
CA MET A 292 -44.18 -8.00 1.94
C MET A 292 -45.44 -7.51 1.20
N GLY A 293 -45.36 -7.24 -0.11
CA GLY A 293 -46.48 -6.74 -0.91
C GLY A 293 -46.96 -5.32 -0.54
N GLN A 294 -46.11 -4.50 0.05
CA GLN A 294 -46.42 -3.12 0.42
C GLN A 294 -45.93 -2.10 -0.64
N PRO A 295 -46.63 -0.96 -0.83
CA PRO A 295 -46.14 0.11 -1.71
C PRO A 295 -44.78 0.65 -1.25
N VAL A 296 -43.85 0.88 -2.18
CA VAL A 296 -42.50 1.42 -1.86
C VAL A 296 -42.60 2.86 -1.35
N ARG A 297 -41.75 3.20 -0.36
CA ARG A 297 -41.71 4.51 0.31
C ARG A 297 -40.87 5.56 -0.43
N SER A 298 -40.99 5.60 -1.75
CA SER A 298 -40.28 6.53 -2.64
C SER A 298 -41.22 7.02 -3.75
N GLY A 299 -40.95 8.19 -4.31
CA GLY A 299 -41.83 8.81 -5.30
C GLY A 299 -43.22 9.12 -4.73
N THR A 300 -44.26 8.53 -5.31
CA THR A 300 -45.65 8.74 -4.88
C THR A 300 -46.01 8.08 -3.54
N GLY A 301 -45.23 7.08 -3.10
CA GLY A 301 -45.41 6.45 -1.78
C GLY A 301 -44.62 7.11 -0.66
N ALA A 302 -44.00 8.26 -0.91
CA ALA A 302 -43.19 9.00 0.08
C ALA A 302 -44.04 9.83 1.06
N PHE A 303 -45.34 9.99 0.81
CA PHE A 303 -46.27 10.73 1.64
C PHE A 303 -47.63 10.02 1.71
N ASP A 304 -48.39 10.32 2.76
CA ASP A 304 -49.77 9.87 2.91
C ASP A 304 -50.75 10.95 2.46
N VAL A 305 -51.92 10.54 1.97
CA VAL A 305 -52.99 11.44 1.56
C VAL A 305 -54.12 11.36 2.58
N LEU A 306 -54.45 12.50 3.17
CA LEU A 306 -55.54 12.64 4.13
C LEU A 306 -56.67 13.43 3.47
N VAL A 307 -57.91 12.98 3.67
CA VAL A 307 -59.09 13.72 3.25
C VAL A 307 -59.63 14.50 4.44
N ASP A 308 -59.82 15.81 4.25
CA ASP A 308 -60.42 16.66 5.28
C ASP A 308 -61.93 16.38 5.39
N LEU A 309 -62.36 15.91 6.56
CA LEU A 309 -63.75 15.61 6.85
C LEU A 309 -64.36 16.78 7.63
N ALA A 310 -64.94 17.75 6.92
CA ALA A 310 -65.77 18.76 7.55
C ALA A 310 -67.00 18.08 8.17
N VAL A 311 -67.06 18.00 9.50
CA VAL A 311 -68.26 17.54 10.22
C VAL A 311 -69.34 18.62 10.00
N PRO A 312 -70.45 18.34 9.30
CA PRO A 312 -71.50 19.33 9.15
C PRO A 312 -72.09 19.63 10.54
N ALA A 313 -72.10 20.90 10.93
CA ALA A 313 -72.80 21.35 12.12
C ALA A 313 -74.27 20.92 12.01
N GLN A 314 -74.72 20.08 12.94
CA GLN A 314 -76.11 19.67 13.03
C GLN A 314 -76.98 20.93 13.18
N ALA A 315 -77.88 21.12 12.20
CA ALA A 315 -78.85 22.22 12.14
C ALA A 315 -79.97 22.05 13.18
#